data_AF-A0A7X9CK37-F1
#
_entry.id   AF-A0A7X9CK37-F1
#
_cell.length_a   1.000
_cell.length_b   1.000
_cell.length_c   1.000
_cell.angle_alpha   90.00
_cell.angle_beta   90.00
_cell.angle_gamma   90.00
#
_symmetry.space_group_name_H-M   'P 1'
#
loop_
_entity.id
_entity.type
_entity.pdbx_description
1 polymer ?
#
loop_
_entity_poly.entity_id
_entity_poly.type
_entity_poly.pdbx_seq_one_letter_code
_entity_poly.pdbx_strand_id
1 'polypeptide(L)'
;TLDPVSHTFTVEVSVPNSQQRLRPGMFARVKMNFGTNDRPLLSDMAVLKQVGSNDRYVFVEKDGIAHYTLVELGVRINDKYEILSGLSEGDKVIVQGNNGLIDGTEVEVVE
;
A
#
# COMPACT_ATOMS: atom_id res chain seq x y z
N THR A 1 0.17 27.08 -9.33
CA THR A 1 0.86 27.50 -8.09
C THR A 1 0.17 26.84 -6.92
N LEU A 2 0.92 26.24 -6.00
CA LEU A 2 0.40 25.58 -4.80
C LEU A 2 0.02 26.63 -3.75
N ASP A 3 -1.18 26.54 -3.18
CA ASP A 3 -1.59 27.33 -2.03
C ASP A 3 -0.96 26.74 -0.75
N PRO A 4 -0.11 27.48 -0.02
CA PRO A 4 0.66 26.93 1.10
C PRO A 4 -0.16 26.74 2.38
N VAL A 5 -1.36 27.32 2.48
CA VAL A 5 -2.21 27.20 3.67
C VAL A 5 -3.06 25.94 3.57
N SER A 6 -3.65 25.71 2.40
CA SER A 6 -4.54 24.58 2.13
C SER A 6 -3.83 23.36 1.54
N HIS A 7 -2.58 23.51 1.09
CA HIS A 7 -1.86 22.47 0.31
C HIS A 7 -2.62 22.05 -0.96
N THR A 8 -3.39 22.96 -1.55
CA THR A 8 -4.18 22.70 -2.77
C THR A 8 -3.63 23.46 -3.97
N PHE A 9 -3.98 23.01 -5.17
CA PHE A 9 -3.68 23.71 -6.42
C PHE A 9 -4.88 23.67 -7.35
N THR A 10 -5.06 24.74 -8.13
CA THR A 10 -6.13 24.81 -9.13
C THR A 10 -5.85 23.85 -10.28
N VAL A 11 -6.88 23.10 -10.66
CA VAL A 11 -6.87 22.21 -11.84
C VAL A 11 -7.97 22.66 -12.80
N GLU A 12 -7.62 22.80 -14.08
CA GLU A 12 -8.57 23.08 -15.15
C GLU A 12 -8.75 21.84 -16.03
N VAL A 13 -10.00 21.50 -16.34
CA VAL A 13 -10.35 20.35 -17.18
C VAL A 13 -11.12 20.85 -18.39
N SER A 14 -10.59 20.61 -19.58
CA SER A 14 -11.28 20.90 -20.84
C SER A 14 -12.20 19.74 -21.22
N VAL A 15 -13.50 20.01 -21.37
CA VAL A 15 -14.49 19.02 -21.79
C VAL A 15 -15.10 19.43 -23.13
N PRO A 16 -15.09 18.57 -24.16
CA PRO A 16 -15.78 18.85 -25.42
C PRO A 16 -17.28 19.08 -25.20
N ASN A 17 -17.78 20.24 -25.64
CA ASN A 17 -19.18 20.65 -25.48
C ASN A 17 -19.80 21.11 -26.81
N SER A 18 -19.51 20.42 -27.91
CA SER A 18 -19.96 20.79 -29.27
C SER A 18 -21.48 20.88 -29.40
N GLN A 19 -22.23 20.12 -28.59
CA GLN A 19 -23.70 20.11 -28.57
C GLN A 19 -24.30 21.07 -27.51
N GLN A 20 -23.50 21.93 -26.87
CA GLN A 20 -23.94 22.89 -25.84
C GLN A 20 -24.75 22.28 -24.68
N ARG A 21 -24.47 21.03 -24.31
CA ARG A 21 -25.18 20.34 -23.22
C ARG A 21 -24.73 20.79 -21.83
N LEU A 22 -23.52 21.33 -21.71
CA LEU A 22 -22.97 21.88 -20.47
C LEU A 22 -23.19 23.40 -20.45
N ARG A 23 -23.78 23.92 -19.37
CA ARG A 23 -24.05 25.36 -19.17
C ARG A 23 -23.35 25.88 -17.91
N PRO A 24 -22.97 27.17 -17.87
CA PRO A 24 -22.45 27.79 -16.66
C PRO A 24 -23.41 27.62 -15.47
N GLY A 25 -22.87 27.36 -14.28
CA GLY A 25 -23.64 27.14 -13.05
C GLY A 25 -24.08 25.70 -12.79
N MET A 26 -23.83 24.76 -13.71
CA MET A 26 -24.06 23.34 -13.47
C MET A 26 -22.98 22.75 -12.57
N PHE A 27 -23.37 21.84 -11.67
CA PHE A 27 -22.44 21.02 -10.91
C PHE A 27 -22.01 19.80 -11.73
N ALA A 28 -20.72 19.47 -11.67
CA ALA A 28 -20.17 18.26 -12.26
C ALA A 28 -19.58 17.36 -11.17
N ARG A 29 -19.63 16.04 -11.39
CA ARG A 29 -18.88 15.07 -10.58
C ARG A 29 -17.75 14.51 -11.43
N VAL A 30 -16.53 14.81 -11.05
CA VAL A 30 -15.33 14.29 -11.72
C VAL A 30 -14.89 13.02 -11.00
N LYS A 31 -14.66 11.94 -11.75
CA LYS A 31 -13.95 10.75 -11.27
C LYS A 31 -12.60 10.72 -11.98
N MET A 32 -11.52 10.90 -11.23
CA MET A 32 -10.15 10.76 -11.74
C MET A 32 -9.62 9.39 -11.35
N ASN A 33 -9.11 8.64 -12.31
CA ASN A 33 -8.37 7.42 -12.06
C ASN A 33 -6.88 7.75 -12.23
N PHE A 34 -6.11 7.64 -11.16
CA PHE A 34 -4.67 7.95 -11.15
C PHE A 34 -3.79 6.78 -11.62
N GLY A 35 -4.42 5.76 -12.22
CA GLY A 35 -3.76 4.52 -12.58
C GLY A 35 -3.83 3.50 -11.43
N THR A 36 -3.47 2.27 -11.76
CA THR A 36 -3.23 1.19 -10.81
C THR A 36 -1.74 0.91 -10.89
N ASN A 37 -1.04 0.99 -9.76
CA ASN A 37 0.29 0.41 -9.69
C ASN A 37 0.11 -1.07 -9.41
N ASP A 38 0.65 -1.93 -10.26
CA ASP A 38 0.77 -3.37 -9.97
C ASP A 38 1.83 -3.55 -8.88
N ARG A 39 1.45 -3.26 -7.65
CA ARG A 39 2.26 -3.53 -6.46
C ARG A 39 1.60 -4.63 -5.65
N PRO A 40 2.41 -5.52 -5.07
CA PRO A 40 1.87 -6.60 -4.24
C PRO A 40 1.16 -6.00 -3.03
N LEU A 41 0.01 -6.60 -2.71
CA LEU A 41 -0.77 -6.28 -1.52
C LEU A 41 -0.54 -7.37 -0.48
N LEU A 42 -0.16 -6.96 0.72
CA LEU A 42 0.05 -7.84 1.86
C LEU A 42 -1.00 -7.57 2.94
N SER A 43 -1.51 -8.61 3.59
CA SER A 43 -2.41 -8.45 4.73
C SER A 43 -1.75 -7.66 5.85
N ASP A 44 -2.48 -6.74 6.46
CA ASP A 44 -2.01 -5.98 7.63
C ASP A 44 -1.65 -6.86 8.84
N MET A 45 -2.25 -8.05 8.95
CA MET A 45 -1.93 -9.03 9.98
C MET A 45 -0.49 -9.57 9.90
N ALA A 46 0.11 -9.56 8.71
CA ALA A 46 1.48 -9.99 8.51
C ALA A 46 2.52 -8.91 8.89
N VAL A 47 2.08 -7.65 9.00
CA VAL A 47 2.95 -6.49 9.19
C VAL A 47 3.14 -6.20 10.66
N LEU A 48 4.39 -6.26 11.11
CA LEU A 48 4.79 -5.96 12.48
C LEU A 48 5.49 -4.60 12.57
N LYS A 49 5.45 -4.00 13.77
CA LYS A 49 6.15 -2.75 14.07
C LYS A 49 7.37 -3.03 14.92
N GLN A 50 8.51 -2.49 14.54
CA GLN A 50 9.70 -2.55 15.38
C GLN A 50 9.53 -1.62 16.59
N VAL A 51 9.79 -2.14 17.78
CA VAL A 51 9.68 -1.37 19.03
C VAL A 51 10.77 -0.29 19.05
N GLY A 52 10.36 0.95 19.34
CA GLY A 52 11.28 2.08 19.41
C GLY A 52 11.63 2.74 18.07
N SER A 53 11.14 2.23 16.94
CA SER A 53 11.24 2.90 15.64
C SER A 53 9.88 3.01 14.95
N ASN A 54 9.85 3.64 13.78
CA ASN A 54 8.67 3.65 12.91
C ASN A 54 8.74 2.58 11.81
N ASP A 55 9.72 1.68 11.92
CA ASP A 55 9.99 0.67 10.92
C ASP A 55 8.94 -0.43 10.94
N ARG A 56 8.69 -0.96 9.74
CA ARG A 56 7.74 -2.04 9.48
C ARG A 56 8.51 -3.22 8.95
N TYR A 57 8.17 -4.40 9.44
CA TYR A 57 8.81 -5.62 9.00
C TYR A 57 7.81 -6.75 8.94
N VAL A 58 8.19 -7.80 8.22
CA VAL A 58 7.44 -9.06 8.09
C VAL A 58 8.41 -10.21 8.27
N PHE A 59 7.87 -11.41 8.49
CA PHE A 59 8.67 -12.64 8.41
C PHE A 59 8.42 -13.34 7.09
N VAL A 60 9.49 -13.62 6.36
CA VAL A 60 9.46 -14.41 5.13
C VAL A 60 9.99 -15.80 5.43
N GLU A 61 9.23 -16.83 5.09
CA GLU A 61 9.68 -18.21 5.18
C GLU A 61 10.58 -18.55 3.99
N LYS A 62 11.79 -19.05 4.29
CA LYS A 62 12.70 -19.63 3.31
C LYS A 62 13.31 -20.90 3.91
N ASP A 63 13.14 -22.02 3.23
CA ASP A 63 13.70 -23.32 3.62
C ASP A 63 13.35 -23.74 5.07
N GLY A 64 12.12 -23.45 5.51
CA GLY A 64 11.65 -23.74 6.87
C GLY A 64 12.17 -22.77 7.93
N ILE A 65 12.75 -21.64 7.53
CA ILE A 65 13.31 -20.63 8.44
C ILE A 65 12.60 -19.29 8.22
N ALA A 66 12.19 -18.65 9.32
CA ALA A 66 11.61 -17.32 9.32
C ALA A 66 12.71 -16.24 9.28
N HIS A 67 12.68 -15.41 8.23
CA HIS A 67 13.62 -14.31 8.04
C HIS A 67 12.96 -12.96 8.31
N TYR A 68 13.59 -12.17 9.19
CA TYR A 68 13.21 -10.80 9.44
C TYR A 68 13.47 -9.96 8.19
N THR A 69 12.41 -9.38 7.63
CA THR A 69 12.51 -8.60 6.40
C THR A 69 11.88 -7.23 6.62
N LEU A 70 12.72 -6.19 6.57
CA LEU A 70 12.28 -4.80 6.61
C LEU A 70 11.48 -4.49 5.35
N VAL A 71 10.32 -3.86 5.49
CA VAL A 71 9.45 -3.51 4.37
C VAL A 71 9.05 -2.04 4.41
N GLU A 72 8.92 -1.45 3.23
CA GLU A 72 8.35 -0.12 3.06
C GLU A 72 6.90 -0.26 2.62
N LEU A 73 5.99 0.37 3.37
CA LEU A 73 4.56 0.28 3.12
C LEU A 73 4.06 1.52 2.37
N GLY A 74 3.17 1.29 1.42
CA GLY A 74 2.44 2.30 0.68
C GLY A 74 1.05 2.52 1.26
N VAL A 75 0.08 2.71 0.37
CA VAL A 75 -1.29 2.96 0.80
C VAL A 75 -1.92 1.73 1.44
N ARG A 76 -2.76 1.95 2.47
CA ARG A 76 -3.63 0.90 3.01
C ARG A 76 -4.92 0.84 2.19
N ILE A 77 -5.24 -0.33 1.66
CA ILE A 77 -6.46 -0.60 0.91
C ILE A 77 -7.21 -1.70 1.65
N ASN A 78 -8.32 -1.34 2.29
CA ASN A 78 -9.08 -2.23 3.18
C ASN A 78 -8.19 -2.81 4.32
N ASP A 79 -8.00 -4.12 4.33
CA ASP A 79 -7.22 -4.94 5.26
C ASP A 79 -5.81 -5.26 4.74
N LYS A 80 -5.35 -4.57 3.69
CA LYS A 80 -4.05 -4.81 3.07
C LYS A 80 -3.23 -3.53 2.95
N TYR A 81 -1.90 -3.68 3.01
CA TYR A 81 -0.94 -2.66 2.67
C TYR A 81 -0.35 -2.94 1.28
N GLU A 82 -0.20 -1.88 0.50
CA GLU A 82 0.70 -1.86 -0.65
C GLU A 82 2.15 -2.00 -0.15
N ILE A 83 2.93 -2.86 -0.80
CA ILE A 83 4.35 -3.01 -0.50
C ILE A 83 5.16 -2.22 -1.53
N LEU A 84 5.89 -1.20 -1.06
CA LEU A 84 6.73 -0.35 -1.90
C LEU A 84 8.10 -0.98 -2.16
N SER A 85 8.68 -1.61 -1.14
CA SER A 85 9.98 -2.29 -1.20
C SER A 85 10.14 -3.30 -0.07
N GLY A 86 11.13 -4.19 -0.18
CA GLY A 86 11.50 -5.18 0.84
C GLY A 86 11.06 -6.62 0.57
N LEU A 87 10.10 -6.83 -0.35
CA LEU A 87 9.65 -8.16 -0.76
C LEU A 87 9.80 -8.37 -2.27
N SER A 88 10.06 -9.61 -2.65
CA SER A 88 10.13 -10.07 -4.04
C SER A 88 8.91 -10.91 -4.39
N GLU A 89 8.61 -11.01 -5.68
CA GLU A 89 7.58 -11.91 -6.17
C GLU A 89 7.94 -13.37 -5.80
N GLY A 90 6.96 -14.09 -5.24
CA GLY A 90 7.15 -15.47 -4.78
C GLY A 90 7.57 -15.63 -3.31
N ASP A 91 7.89 -14.54 -2.59
CA ASP A 91 8.19 -14.61 -1.15
C ASP A 91 6.94 -15.09 -0.36
N LYS A 92 7.14 -16.11 0.49
CA LYS A 92 6.10 -16.62 1.38
C LYS A 92 6.11 -15.87 2.71
N VAL A 93 5.10 -15.03 2.92
CA VAL A 93 5.02 -14.21 4.13
C VAL A 93 4.19 -14.90 5.22
N ILE A 94 4.71 -14.94 6.44
CA ILE A 94 4.03 -15.52 7.60
C ILE A 94 2.97 -14.53 8.14
N VAL A 95 1.69 -14.90 7.99
CA VAL A 95 0.55 -14.06 8.38
C VAL A 95 0.08 -14.32 9.81
N GLN A 96 0.09 -15.59 10.24
CA GLN A 96 -0.33 -16.02 11.58
C GLN A 96 0.84 -16.69 12.29
N GLY A 97 0.89 -16.59 13.62
CA GLY A 97 2.00 -17.12 14.42
C GLY A 97 3.29 -16.29 14.32
N ASN A 98 3.24 -15.11 13.69
CA ASN A 98 4.39 -14.21 13.55
C ASN A 98 4.76 -13.47 14.85
N ASN A 99 3.86 -13.44 15.84
CA ASN A 99 4.11 -12.85 17.14
C ASN A 99 5.11 -13.70 17.94
N GLY A 100 6.27 -13.12 18.25
CA GLY A 100 7.31 -13.77 19.03
C GLY A 100 8.35 -14.53 18.20
N LEU A 101 8.21 -14.57 16.87
CA LEU A 101 9.30 -15.00 16.00
C LEU A 101 10.49 -14.05 16.13
N ILE A 102 11.68 -14.63 16.07
CA ILE A 102 12.94 -13.91 15.89
C ILE A 102 13.57 -14.35 14.56
N ASP A 103 14.48 -13.55 14.02
CA ASP A 103 15.21 -13.92 12.82
C ASP A 103 15.93 -15.26 13.01
N GLY A 104 15.77 -16.17 12.03
CA GLY A 104 16.35 -17.51 12.08
C GLY A 104 15.52 -18.55 12.84
N THR A 105 14.29 -18.23 13.24
CA THR A 105 13.40 -19.21 13.90
C THR A 105 12.97 -20.28 12.88
N GLU A 106 13.11 -21.55 13.26
CA GLU A 106 12.59 -22.67 12.47
C GLU A 106 11.05 -22.68 12.54
N VAL A 107 10.41 -22.80 11.39
CA VAL A 107 8.96 -22.71 11.22
C VAL A 107 8.46 -23.83 10.31
N GLU A 108 7.31 -24.39 10.67
CA GLU A 108 6.58 -25.32 9.82
C GLU A 108 5.34 -24.61 9.27
N VAL A 109 5.24 -24.51 7.95
CA VAL A 109 4.10 -23.86 7.29
C VAL A 109 2.91 -24.81 7.29
N VAL A 110 1.81 -24.37 7.89
CA VAL A 110 0.51 -25.04 7.85
C VAL A 110 -0.41 -24.24 6.93
N GLU A 111 -0.93 -24.88 5.87
CA GLU A 111 -1.93 -24.28 4.95
C GLU A 111 -3.36 -24.38 5.48
#